data_AF-A0A7V2RUK7-F1
#
_entry.id   AF-A0A7V2RUK7-F1
#
_cell.length_a   1.000
_cell.length_b   1.000
_cell.length_c   1.000
_cell.angle_alpha   90.00
_cell.angle_beta   90.00
_cell.angle_gamma   90.00
#
_symmetry.space_group_name_H-M   'P 1'
#
loop_
_entity.id
_entity.type
_entity.pdbx_description
1 polymer ?
#
loop_
_entity_poly.entity_id
_entity_poly.type
_entity_poly.pdbx_seq_one_letter_code
_entity_poly.pdbx_strand_id
1 'polypeptide(L)' 'MTAGLRNLQGNAACALGAIAAGCRFYAGYPITPSSEIAEWMAAELPRVEGVFIQMEDEIASMAAVVGASLGGLKA' A
#
# COMPACT_ATOMS: atom_id res chain seq x y z
N MET A 1 1.63 20.46 -11.05
CA MET A 1 2.68 20.15 -10.05
C MET A 1 4.01 20.14 -10.77
N THR A 2 4.93 21.05 -10.44
CA THR A 2 6.29 21.02 -10.96
C THR A 2 6.96 19.72 -10.49
N ALA A 3 7.46 18.92 -11.43
CA ALA A 3 8.19 17.69 -11.14
C ALA A 3 9.54 18.02 -10.49
N GLY A 4 9.53 18.21 -9.16
CA GLY A 4 10.74 18.38 -8.37
C GLY A 4 11.33 17.03 -7.99
N LEU A 5 12.63 16.87 -8.16
CA LEU A 5 13.40 15.74 -7.62
C LEU A 5 13.24 15.71 -6.09
N ARG A 6 12.82 14.57 -5.55
CA ARG A 6 12.72 14.34 -4.09
C ARG A 6 13.65 13.19 -3.72
N ASN A 7 14.38 13.34 -2.62
CA ASN A 7 15.08 12.23 -1.99
C ASN A 7 14.06 11.40 -1.19
N LEU A 8 13.84 10.14 -1.58
CA LEU A 8 12.85 9.26 -0.98
C LEU A 8 13.54 8.02 -0.40
N GLN A 9 13.07 7.59 0.77
CA GLN A 9 13.38 6.26 1.29
C GLN A 9 12.72 5.19 0.39
N GLY A 10 13.34 4.01 0.28
CA GLY A 10 12.86 2.94 -0.60
C GLY A 10 11.41 2.52 -0.32
N ASN A 11 11.07 2.31 0.95
CA ASN A 11 9.71 1.94 1.36
C ASN A 11 8.66 3.01 0.96
N ALA A 12 8.98 4.29 1.17
CA ALA A 12 8.14 5.40 0.72
C ALA A 12 7.96 5.40 -0.80
N ALA A 13 9.05 5.19 -1.55
CA ALA A 13 9.01 5.12 -3.00
C ALA A 13 8.16 3.94 -3.51
N CYS A 14 8.23 2.78 -2.86
CA CYS A 14 7.39 1.62 -3.17
C CYS A 14 5.89 1.92 -2.95
N ALA A 15 5.51 2.46 -1.80
CA ALA A 15 4.12 2.79 -1.49
C ALA A 15 3.55 3.84 -2.47
N LEU A 16 4.27 4.96 -2.65
CA LEU A 16 3.86 6.03 -3.55
C LEU A 16 3.82 5.55 -5.01
N GLY A 17 4.75 4.69 -5.41
CA GLY A 17 4.77 4.06 -6.74
C GLY A 17 3.57 3.16 -6.97
N ALA A 18 3.18 2.33 -5.99
CA ALA A 18 2.00 1.48 -6.08
C ALA A 18 0.72 2.33 -6.24
N ILE A 19 0.58 3.38 -5.43
CA ILE A 19 -0.56 4.31 -5.50
C ILE A 19 -0.61 5.01 -6.87
N ALA A 20 0.54 5.47 -7.37
CA ALA A 20 0.67 6.07 -8.70
C ALA A 20 0.30 5.10 -9.83
N ALA A 21 0.58 3.81 -9.68
CA ALA A 21 0.19 2.76 -10.62
C ALA A 21 -1.31 2.38 -10.54
N GLY A 22 -2.05 2.98 -9.61
CA GLY A 22 -3.49 2.76 -9.43
C GLY A 22 -3.86 1.72 -8.38
N CYS A 23 -2.95 1.33 -7.48
CA CYS A 23 -3.28 0.52 -6.31
C CYS A 23 -4.32 1.25 -5.43
N ARG A 24 -5.40 0.57 -5.06
CA ARG A 24 -6.51 1.12 -4.25
C ARG A 24 -6.90 0.23 -3.08
N PHE A 25 -6.15 -0.84 -2.85
CA PHE A 25 -6.34 -1.69 -1.69
C PHE A 25 -4.97 -2.12 -1.16
N TYR A 26 -4.79 -2.16 0.15
CA TYR A 26 -3.62 -2.73 0.78
C TYR A 26 -4.06 -3.53 2.01
N ALA A 27 -3.58 -4.76 2.11
CA ALA A 27 -3.67 -5.56 3.31
C ALA A 27 -2.27 -6.04 3.71
N GLY A 28 -1.90 -5.85 4.97
CA GLY A 28 -0.56 -6.20 5.44
C GLY A 28 -0.50 -6.46 6.93
N TYR A 29 0.55 -7.17 7.33
CA TYR A 29 0.93 -7.42 8.71
C TYR A 29 2.30 -6.77 8.98
N PRO A 30 2.47 -6.03 10.10
CA PRO A 30 3.70 -5.29 10.35
C PRO A 30 4.89 -6.23 10.63
N ILE A 31 5.95 -6.09 9.83
CA ILE A 31 7.23 -6.78 10.03
C ILE A 31 8.39 -5.88 9.60
N THR A 32 9.43 -5.78 10.42
CA THR A 32 10.65 -5.03 10.06
C THR A 32 11.42 -5.76 8.97
N PRO A 33 11.93 -5.09 7.91
CA PRO A 33 11.97 -3.63 7.68
C PRO A 33 10.86 -3.09 6.76
N SER A 34 9.78 -3.83 6.49
CA SER A 34 8.72 -3.41 5.55
C SER A 34 7.59 -2.58 6.18
N SER A 35 7.53 -2.47 7.52
CA SER A 35 6.46 -1.75 8.22
C SER A 35 6.21 -0.32 7.72
N GLU A 36 7.25 0.41 7.31
CA GLU A 36 7.08 1.76 6.77
C GLU A 36 6.23 1.78 5.49
N ILE A 37 6.24 0.72 4.67
CA ILE A 37 5.34 0.63 3.51
C ILE A 37 3.89 0.66 3.99
N ALA A 38 3.54 -0.11 5.02
CA ALA A 38 2.20 -0.12 5.59
C ALA A 38 1.82 1.26 6.15
N GLU A 39 2.74 1.94 6.83
CA GLU A 39 2.53 3.30 7.34
C GLU A 39 2.24 4.32 6.21
N TRP A 40 3.02 4.28 5.12
CA TRP A 40 2.79 5.13 3.95
C TRP A 40 1.45 4.80 3.27
N MET A 41 1.11 3.52 3.12
CA MET A 41 -0.15 3.09 2.52
C MET A 41 -1.35 3.50 3.39
N ALA A 42 -1.25 3.38 4.71
CA ALA A 42 -2.30 3.82 5.65
C ALA A 42 -2.55 5.34 5.57
N ALA A 43 -1.49 6.14 5.39
CA ALA A 43 -1.60 7.58 5.27
C ALA A 43 -2.11 8.04 3.89
N GLU A 44 -1.67 7.41 2.81
CA GLU A 44 -1.89 7.91 1.44
C GLU A 44 -3.10 7.29 0.74
N LEU A 45 -3.46 6.03 0.99
CA LEU A 45 -4.61 5.39 0.33
C LEU A 45 -5.95 6.10 0.56
N PRO A 46 -6.31 6.55 1.78
CA PRO A 46 -7.58 7.25 2.01
C PRO A 46 -7.72 8.54 1.18
N ARG A 47 -6.60 9.15 0.80
CA ARG A 47 -6.56 10.38 -0.01
C ARG A 47 -6.87 10.14 -1.48
N VAL A 48 -6.82 8.88 -1.92
CA VAL A 48 -7.12 8.44 -3.30
C VAL A 48 -8.27 7.44 -3.35
N GLU A 49 -9.16 7.50 -2.34
CA GLU A 49 -10.33 6.61 -2.19
C GLU A 49 -9.97 5.11 -2.13
N GLY A 50 -8.74 4.81 -1.69
CA GLY A 50 -8.29 3.44 -1.44
C GLY A 50 -8.54 2.98 -0.01
N VAL A 51 -8.39 1.68 0.21
CA VAL A 51 -8.62 1.03 1.50
C VAL A 51 -7.32 0.42 2.03
N PHE A 52 -6.95 0.78 3.26
CA PHE A 52 -5.88 0.13 4.01
C PHE A 52 -6.50 -0.75 5.09
N ILE A 53 -5.99 -1.97 5.26
CA ILE A 53 -6.32 -2.84 6.39
C ILE A 53 -5.06 -3.50 6.94
N GLN A 54 -4.90 -3.44 8.26
CA GLN A 54 -3.91 -4.25 8.96
C GLN A 54 -4.54 -5.61 9.28
N MET A 55 -3.94 -6.68 8.80
CA MET A 55 -4.41 -8.04 9.04
C MET A 55 -3.72 -8.64 10.27
N GLU A 56 -4.19 -9.81 10.68
CA GLU A 56 -3.71 -10.56 11.84
C GLU A 56 -2.39 -11.29 11.60
N ASP A 57 -2.11 -11.66 10.33
CA ASP A 57 -0.87 -12.31 9.90
C ASP A 57 -0.64 -12.11 8.39
N GLU A 58 0.50 -12.59 7.90
CA GLU A 58 0.89 -12.49 6.49
C GLU A 58 0.01 -13.34 5.55
N ILE A 59 -0.58 -14.44 6.04
CA ILE A 59 -1.45 -15.32 5.25
C ILE A 59 -2.80 -14.65 5.02
N ALA A 60 -3.39 -14.08 6.07
CA ALA A 60 -4.61 -13.28 6.00
C ALA A 60 -4.42 -12.03 5.15
N SER A 61 -3.26 -11.36 5.25
CA SER A 61 -2.83 -10.28 4.35
C SER A 61 -2.92 -10.68 2.88
N MET A 62 -2.30 -11.81 2.53
CA MET A 62 -2.30 -12.29 1.16
C MET A 62 -3.71 -12.73 0.69
N ALA A 63 -4.48 -13.40 1.54
CA ALA A 63 -5.85 -13.79 1.22
C ALA A 63 -6.74 -12.57 0.92
N ALA A 64 -6.61 -11.49 1.71
CA ALA A 64 -7.32 -10.24 1.49
C ALA A 64 -6.90 -9.55 0.17
N VAL A 65 -5.60 -9.49 -0.14
CA VAL A 65 -5.08 -8.96 -1.41
C VAL A 65 -5.64 -9.75 -2.61
N VAL A 66 -5.63 -11.08 -2.55
CA VAL A 66 -6.21 -11.92 -3.62
C VAL A 66 -7.71 -11.67 -3.77
N GLY A 67 -8.45 -11.57 -2.66
CA GLY A 67 -9.87 -11.23 -2.68
C GLY A 67 -10.16 -9.87 -3.33
N ALA A 68 -9.37 -8.83 -2.99
CA ALA A 68 -9.47 -7.52 -3.60
C ALA A 68 -9.17 -7.54 -5.11
N SER A 69 -8.15 -8.30 -5.53
CA SER A 69 -7.80 -8.51 -6.93
C SER A 69 -8.93 -9.18 -7.72
N LEU A 70 -9.52 -10.25 -7.18
CA LEU A 70 -10.71 -10.90 -7.76
C LEU A 70 -11.93 -9.97 -7.81
N GLY A 71 -12.04 -9.05 -6.86
CA GLY A 71 -13.05 -7.98 -6.82
C GLY A 71 -12.80 -6.82 -7.81
N GLY A 72 -11.71 -6.87 -8.58
CA GLY A 72 -11.39 -5.88 -9.61
C GLY A 72 -10.52 -4.71 -9.16
N LEU A 73 -9.97 -4.73 -7.94
CA LEU A 73 -9.05 -3.72 -7.46
C LEU A 73 -7.60 -4.12 -7.75
N LYS A 74 -6.74 -3.12 -7.99
CA LYS A 74 -5.29 -3.34 -7.84
C LYS A 74 -4.94 -3.28 -6.36
N ALA A 75 -4.38 -4.36 -5.86
CA ALA A 75 -4.05 -4.62 -4.46
C ALA A 75 -2.57 -5.00 -4.33
#